data_AF-A0A2P1G214-F1
#
_entry.id   AF-A0A2P1G214-F1
#
_cell.length_a   1.000
_cell.length_b   1.000
_cell.length_c   1.000
_cell.angle_alpha   90.00
_cell.angle_beta   90.00
_cell.angle_gamma   90.00
#
_symmetry.space_group_name_H-M   'P 1'
#
loop_
_entity.id
_entity.type
_entity.pdbx_description
1 polymer ?
#
loop_
_entity_poly.entity_id
_entity_poly.type
_entity_poly.pdbx_seq_one_letter_code
_entity_poly.pdbx_strand_id
1 'polypeptide(L)'
;MKNIKLSVAIILTLNIIALILCQAIQTVSYDENAVYMNAKHLDDFDYIDRSEEEVLVASKVIAGYLRGQNADEHLSLIGLNEKEISHMRDVRHIYKVLNIIKIIAAAITLLIILLYAWKKINVFKFKELRNTLFIGYLVPIIFGALYLTDFSGAFVKFHEIFFNNQLWQLDPSTDLLIRLMPEEFFISGFIKILAYYTISIFVIHICSFYYVARCSSKMEKKGV
;
A
#
# COMPACT_ATOMS: atom_id res chain seq x y z
N MET A 1 4.72 -35.10 4.57
CA MET A 1 5.09 -34.28 3.39
C MET A 1 4.00 -33.32 2.92
N LYS A 2 2.72 -33.73 2.82
CA LYS A 2 1.60 -32.84 2.40
C LYS A 2 1.42 -31.61 3.31
N ASN A 3 1.48 -31.80 4.62
CA ASN A 3 1.31 -30.71 5.60
C ASN A 3 2.43 -29.65 5.47
N ILE A 4 3.67 -30.07 5.22
CA ILE A 4 4.82 -29.17 5.03
C ILE A 4 4.63 -28.29 3.78
N LYS A 5 4.17 -28.88 2.66
CA LYS A 5 3.90 -28.11 1.42
C LYS A 5 2.81 -27.07 1.62
N LEU A 6 1.74 -27.43 2.35
CA LEU A 6 0.66 -26.50 2.67
C LEU A 6 1.15 -25.36 3.58
N SER A 7 1.91 -25.66 4.63
CA SER A 7 2.47 -24.63 5.52
C SER A 7 3.37 -23.64 4.76
N VAL A 8 4.27 -24.15 3.90
CA VAL A 8 5.11 -23.26 3.08
C VAL A 8 4.28 -22.42 2.12
N ALA A 9 3.25 -23.00 1.49
CA ALA A 9 2.35 -22.26 0.61
C ALA A 9 1.61 -21.13 1.34
N ILE A 10 1.10 -21.37 2.55
CA ILE A 10 0.43 -20.36 3.37
C ILE A 10 1.42 -19.24 3.75
N ILE A 11 2.61 -19.59 4.25
CA ILE A 11 3.64 -18.60 4.62
C ILE A 11 3.99 -17.73 3.40
N LEU A 12 4.23 -18.34 2.25
CA LEU A 12 4.57 -17.63 1.03
C LEU A 12 3.41 -16.73 0.55
N THR A 13 2.17 -17.21 0.62
CA THR A 13 0.98 -16.40 0.31
C THR A 13 0.87 -15.19 1.22
N LEU A 14 1.01 -15.35 2.54
CA LEU A 14 0.94 -14.25 3.49
C LEU A 14 2.05 -13.21 3.25
N ASN A 15 3.27 -13.67 2.93
CA ASN A 15 4.38 -12.79 2.57
C ASN A 15 4.10 -12.02 1.27
N ILE A 16 3.58 -12.69 0.24
CA ILE A 16 3.20 -12.05 -1.03
C ILE A 16 2.11 -11.00 -0.80
N ILE A 17 1.10 -11.31 0.01
CA ILE A 17 0.03 -10.37 0.37
C ILE A 17 0.62 -9.13 1.06
N ALA A 18 1.46 -9.32 2.09
CA ALA A 18 2.10 -8.22 2.79
C ALA A 18 2.97 -7.37 1.86
N LEU A 19 3.77 -8.02 1.01
CA LEU A 19 4.65 -7.35 0.04
C LEU A 19 3.85 -6.47 -0.93
N ILE A 20 2.79 -7.01 -1.54
CA ILE A 20 1.95 -6.28 -2.49
C ILE A 20 1.20 -5.14 -1.79
N LEU A 21 0.69 -5.37 -0.59
CA LEU A 21 -0.02 -4.34 0.17
C LEU A 21 0.89 -3.17 0.53
N CYS A 22 2.08 -3.45 1.10
CA CYS A 22 3.07 -2.42 1.38
C CYS A 22 3.48 -1.67 0.11
N GLN A 23 3.68 -2.38 -1.00
CA GLN A 23 4.02 -1.76 -2.27
C GLN A 23 2.89 -0.89 -2.81
N ALA A 24 1.62 -1.32 -2.73
CA ALA A 24 0.47 -0.54 -3.18
C ALA A 24 0.30 0.74 -2.37
N ILE A 25 0.39 0.66 -1.03
CA ILE A 25 0.35 1.82 -0.13
C ILE A 25 1.44 2.82 -0.51
N GLN A 26 2.68 2.35 -0.65
CA GLN A 26 3.81 3.21 -1.00
C GLN A 26 3.67 3.82 -2.39
N THR A 27 3.26 3.05 -3.41
CA THR A 27 3.06 3.57 -4.77
C THR A 27 2.09 4.74 -4.80
N VAL A 28 0.96 4.63 -4.08
CA VAL A 28 -0.06 5.70 -4.04
C VAL A 28 0.41 6.88 -3.20
N SER A 29 0.97 6.62 -2.02
CA SER A 29 1.37 7.67 -1.09
C SER A 29 2.60 8.47 -1.55
N TYR A 30 3.43 7.85 -2.38
CA TYR A 30 4.61 8.49 -2.94
C TYR A 30 4.31 9.22 -4.24
N ASP A 31 3.11 9.16 -4.81
CA ASP A 31 2.83 9.94 -6.02
C ASP A 31 2.96 11.46 -5.72
N GLU A 32 3.99 12.07 -6.33
CA GLU A 32 4.36 13.47 -6.12
C GLU A 32 3.33 14.44 -6.67
N ASN A 33 2.39 13.97 -7.48
CA ASN A 33 1.30 14.78 -8.03
C ASN A 33 -0.04 14.50 -7.34
N ALA A 34 -0.12 13.57 -6.38
CA ALA A 34 -1.41 13.12 -5.86
C ALA A 34 -2.22 14.25 -5.22
N VAL A 35 -1.60 15.07 -4.37
CA VAL A 35 -2.27 16.19 -3.69
C VAL A 35 -2.69 17.24 -4.71
N TYR A 36 -1.75 17.61 -5.60
CA TYR A 36 -2.01 18.57 -6.67
C TYR A 36 -3.16 18.16 -7.60
N MET A 37 -3.15 16.90 -8.07
CA MET A 37 -4.19 16.40 -8.98
C MET A 37 -5.55 16.32 -8.29
N ASN A 38 -5.58 16.07 -6.97
CA ASN A 38 -6.82 16.10 -6.21
C ASN A 38 -7.37 17.52 -6.07
N ALA A 39 -6.54 18.47 -5.64
CA ALA A 39 -6.91 19.88 -5.54
C ALA A 39 -7.41 20.43 -6.89
N LYS A 40 -6.73 20.07 -7.99
CA LYS A 40 -7.15 20.43 -9.35
C LYS A 40 -8.46 19.80 -9.78
N HIS A 41 -8.74 18.58 -9.34
CA HIS A 41 -10.00 17.90 -9.66
C HIS A 41 -11.20 18.52 -8.94
N LEU A 42 -10.99 18.98 -7.70
CA LEU A 42 -12.01 19.59 -6.87
C LEU A 42 -12.16 21.10 -7.08
N ASP A 43 -11.18 21.74 -7.74
CA ASP A 43 -11.08 23.20 -7.90
C ASP A 43 -10.91 23.93 -6.56
N ASP A 44 -10.13 23.34 -5.64
CA ASP A 44 -10.03 23.74 -4.23
C ASP A 44 -8.90 24.72 -3.90
N PHE A 45 -8.25 25.33 -4.89
CA PHE A 45 -7.09 26.21 -4.63
C PHE A 45 -7.45 27.41 -3.72
N ASP A 46 -8.64 27.99 -3.92
CA ASP A 46 -9.16 29.07 -3.07
C ASP A 46 -9.45 28.58 -1.64
N TYR A 47 -9.97 27.35 -1.49
CA TYR A 47 -10.20 26.74 -0.17
C TYR A 47 -8.88 26.46 0.56
N ILE A 48 -7.88 25.94 -0.15
CA ILE A 48 -6.55 25.66 0.40
C ILE A 48 -5.85 26.97 0.83
N ASP A 49 -6.23 28.10 0.23
CA ASP A 49 -5.60 29.41 0.36
C ASP A 49 -4.16 29.40 -0.18
N ARG A 50 -3.94 28.74 -1.32
CA ARG A 50 -2.62 28.65 -1.97
C ARG A 50 -2.75 28.66 -3.49
N SER A 51 -1.73 29.19 -4.17
CA SER A 51 -1.65 29.11 -5.62
C SER A 51 -1.45 27.68 -6.13
N GLU A 52 -1.79 27.44 -7.40
CA GLU A 52 -1.61 26.14 -8.06
C GLU A 52 -0.16 25.63 -7.99
N GLU A 53 0.82 26.54 -8.13
CA GLU A 53 2.24 26.23 -8.03
C GLU A 53 2.65 25.82 -6.61
N GLU A 54 2.18 26.54 -5.59
CA GLU A 54 2.46 26.22 -4.18
C GLU A 54 1.89 24.85 -3.79
N VAL A 55 0.70 24.50 -4.27
CA VAL A 55 0.10 23.18 -4.02
C VAL A 55 0.89 22.07 -4.72
N LEU A 56 1.40 22.30 -5.94
CA LEU A 56 2.27 21.35 -6.62
C LEU A 56 3.60 21.14 -5.86
N VAL A 57 4.19 22.20 -5.33
CA VAL A 57 5.40 22.12 -4.49
C VAL A 57 5.09 21.36 -3.20
N ALA A 58 3.99 21.68 -2.51
CA ALA A 58 3.56 20.97 -1.31
C ALA A 58 3.36 19.48 -1.56
N SER A 59 2.71 19.11 -2.67
CA SER A 59 2.51 17.71 -3.10
C SER A 59 3.83 16.95 -3.22
N LYS A 60 4.83 17.53 -3.89
CA LYS A 60 6.18 16.96 -4.03
C LYS A 60 6.90 16.85 -2.68
N VAL A 61 6.82 17.90 -1.86
CA VAL A 61 7.48 17.93 -0.55
C VAL A 61 6.92 16.87 0.39
N ILE A 62 5.59 16.72 0.47
CA ILE A 62 4.93 15.71 1.29
C ILE A 62 5.32 14.31 0.82
N ALA A 63 5.22 14.02 -0.49
CA ALA A 63 5.59 12.72 -1.03
C ALA A 63 7.08 12.39 -0.81
N GLY A 64 7.97 13.35 -0.99
CA GLY A 64 9.40 13.21 -0.70
C GLY A 64 9.69 13.03 0.79
N TYR A 65 8.91 13.66 1.68
CA TYR A 65 9.04 13.49 3.13
C TYR A 65 8.69 12.05 3.55
N LEU A 66 7.62 11.48 3.01
CA LEU A 66 7.23 10.08 3.25
C LEU A 66 8.27 9.09 2.73
N ARG A 67 8.92 9.39 1.58
CA ARG A 67 10.07 8.62 1.06
C ARG A 67 11.33 8.75 1.92
N GLY A 68 11.36 9.73 2.82
CA GLY A 68 12.52 10.06 3.63
C GLY A 68 13.56 10.95 2.95
N GLN A 69 13.21 11.58 1.83
CA GLN A 69 14.06 12.50 1.05
C GLN A 69 14.01 13.93 1.60
N ASN A 70 12.91 14.33 2.25
CA ASN A 70 12.75 15.65 2.86
C ASN A 70 12.82 15.58 4.40
N ALA A 71 13.13 16.71 5.02
CA ALA A 71 13.15 16.91 6.47
C ALA A 71 12.03 17.86 6.92
N ASP A 72 11.83 17.99 8.22
CA ASP A 72 10.79 18.84 8.82
C ASP A 72 10.85 20.29 8.36
N GLU A 73 12.06 20.82 8.15
CA GLU A 73 12.28 22.17 7.60
C GLU A 73 11.56 22.36 6.26
N HIS A 74 11.52 21.33 5.41
CA HIS A 74 10.86 21.42 4.11
C HIS A 74 9.33 21.47 4.27
N LEU A 75 8.78 20.79 5.29
CA LEU A 75 7.36 20.89 5.64
C LEU A 75 7.01 22.29 6.18
N SER A 76 7.91 22.87 6.99
CA SER A 76 7.75 24.24 7.47
C SER A 76 7.79 25.25 6.32
N LEU A 77 8.68 25.07 5.34
CA LEU A 77 8.79 25.95 4.16
C LEU A 77 7.54 25.96 3.27
N ILE A 78 6.76 24.89 3.24
CA ILE A 78 5.46 24.87 2.53
C ILE A 78 4.29 25.37 3.41
N GLY A 79 4.57 25.81 4.64
CA GLY A 79 3.61 26.46 5.53
C GLY A 79 2.89 25.56 6.54
N LEU A 80 3.38 24.33 6.78
CA LEU A 80 2.85 23.51 7.87
C LEU A 80 3.32 24.06 9.23
N ASN A 81 2.42 24.05 10.20
CA ASN A 81 2.69 24.44 11.58
C ASN A 81 3.31 23.28 12.41
N GLU A 82 3.78 23.57 13.62
CA GLU A 82 4.47 22.59 14.49
C GLU A 82 3.63 21.35 14.84
N LYS A 83 2.31 21.52 15.00
CA LYS A 83 1.38 20.42 15.28
C LYS A 83 1.30 19.49 14.08
N GLU A 84 1.16 20.04 12.87
CA GLU A 84 1.10 19.29 11.62
C GLU A 84 2.42 18.59 11.31
N ILE A 85 3.55 19.27 11.51
CA ILE A 85 4.87 18.67 11.36
C ILE A 85 5.05 17.50 12.34
N SER A 86 4.61 17.67 13.60
CA SER A 86 4.67 16.61 14.60
C SER A 86 3.81 15.41 14.22
N HIS A 87 2.59 15.64 13.69
CA HIS A 87 1.77 14.57 13.13
C HIS A 87 2.48 13.88 11.95
N MET A 88 3.08 14.64 11.04
CA MET A 88 3.83 14.08 9.91
C MET A 88 5.04 13.24 10.35
N ARG A 89 5.70 13.56 11.47
CA ARG A 89 6.75 12.69 12.06
C ARG A 89 6.19 11.32 12.44
N ASP A 90 5.03 11.28 13.08
CA ASP A 90 4.36 10.01 13.43
C ASP A 90 4.01 9.22 12.16
N VAL A 91 3.44 9.89 11.15
CA VAL A 91 3.15 9.27 9.85
C VAL A 91 4.43 8.72 9.21
N ARG A 92 5.54 9.48 9.19
CA ARG A 92 6.83 9.03 8.64
C ARG A 92 7.37 7.80 9.37
N HIS A 93 7.12 7.67 10.67
CA HIS A 93 7.49 6.45 11.40
C HIS A 93 6.75 5.22 10.86
N ILE A 94 5.45 5.34 10.58
CA ILE A 94 4.66 4.26 9.95
C ILE A 94 5.27 3.88 8.59
N TYR A 95 5.63 4.84 7.74
CA TYR A 95 6.25 4.54 6.44
C TYR A 95 7.62 3.86 6.56
N LYS A 96 8.42 4.19 7.59
CA LYS A 96 9.66 3.46 7.88
C LYS A 96 9.38 2.00 8.25
N VAL A 97 8.38 1.76 9.11
CA VAL A 97 7.95 0.40 9.48
C VAL A 97 7.43 -0.37 8.26
N LEU A 98 6.59 0.25 7.43
CA LEU A 98 6.11 -0.35 6.17
C LEU A 98 7.27 -0.74 5.24
N ASN A 99 8.30 0.11 5.15
CA ASN A 99 9.48 -0.19 4.34
C ASN A 99 10.27 -1.40 4.89
N ILE A 100 10.42 -1.51 6.21
CA ILE A 100 11.06 -2.65 6.86
C ILE A 100 10.26 -3.94 6.59
N ILE A 101 8.94 -3.91 6.78
CA ILE A 101 8.05 -5.05 6.50
C ILE A 101 8.20 -5.48 5.03
N LYS A 102 8.19 -4.52 4.10
CA LYS A 102 8.34 -4.78 2.67
C LYS A 102 9.66 -5.48 2.35
N ILE A 103 10.77 -4.99 2.88
CA ILE A 103 12.12 -5.56 2.67
C ILE A 103 12.20 -6.98 3.23
N ILE A 104 11.70 -7.20 4.45
CA ILE A 104 11.70 -8.52 5.09
C ILE A 104 10.84 -9.49 4.27
N ALA A 105 9.63 -9.10 3.89
CA ALA A 105 8.73 -9.93 3.08
C ALA A 105 9.35 -10.27 1.71
N ALA A 106 10.03 -9.32 1.06
CA ALA A 106 10.76 -9.55 -0.18
C ALA A 106 11.92 -10.53 0.02
N ALA A 107 12.71 -10.37 1.08
CA ALA A 107 13.84 -11.25 1.41
C ALA A 107 13.39 -12.69 1.69
N ILE A 108 12.31 -12.87 2.47
CA ILE A 108 11.72 -14.18 2.76
C ILE A 108 11.19 -14.83 1.47
N THR A 109 10.46 -14.07 0.66
CA THR A 109 9.92 -14.54 -0.63
C THR A 109 11.05 -15.01 -1.55
N LEU A 110 12.12 -14.19 -1.69
CA LEU A 110 13.29 -14.52 -2.49
C LEU A 110 14.01 -15.77 -1.95
N LEU A 111 14.23 -15.86 -0.63
CA LEU A 111 14.87 -17.00 0.00
C LEU A 111 14.10 -18.31 -0.28
N ILE A 112 12.77 -18.30 -0.15
CA ILE A 112 11.93 -19.46 -0.47
C ILE A 112 12.09 -19.83 -1.95
N ILE A 113 12.03 -18.87 -2.87
CA ILE A 113 12.21 -19.12 -4.30
C ILE A 113 13.60 -19.76 -4.57
N LEU A 114 14.66 -19.22 -3.98
CA LEU A 114 16.03 -19.70 -4.16
C LEU A 114 16.25 -21.11 -3.60
N LEU A 115 15.75 -21.40 -2.39
CA LEU A 115 15.86 -22.72 -1.76
C LEU A 115 15.19 -23.80 -2.62
N TYR A 116 14.01 -23.49 -3.16
CA TYR A 116 13.30 -24.43 -4.01
C TYR A 116 13.94 -24.57 -5.39
N ALA A 117 14.45 -23.48 -5.98
CA ALA A 117 15.25 -23.54 -7.20
C ALA A 117 16.49 -24.43 -7.03
N TRP A 118 17.21 -24.30 -5.90
CA TRP A 118 18.37 -25.12 -5.57
C TRP A 118 18.00 -26.61 -5.44
N LYS A 119 16.85 -26.92 -4.83
CA LYS A 119 16.31 -28.29 -4.77
C LYS A 119 15.71 -28.78 -6.10
N LYS A 120 15.77 -27.97 -7.17
CA LYS A 120 15.12 -28.23 -8.47
C LYS A 120 13.61 -28.48 -8.35
N ILE A 121 12.99 -27.98 -7.28
CA ILE A 121 11.55 -28.03 -7.03
C ILE A 121 10.95 -26.73 -7.54
N ASN A 122 9.97 -26.83 -8.41
CA ASN A 122 9.35 -25.66 -8.99
C ASN A 122 8.21 -25.15 -8.10
N VAL A 123 8.41 -24.00 -7.44
CA VAL A 123 7.41 -23.38 -6.55
C VAL A 123 6.09 -23.04 -7.26
N PHE A 124 6.14 -22.71 -8.54
CA PHE A 124 4.96 -22.35 -9.31
C PHE A 124 4.11 -23.56 -9.71
N LYS A 125 4.59 -24.80 -9.46
CA LYS A 125 3.78 -26.01 -9.60
C LYS A 125 2.97 -26.35 -8.34
N PHE A 126 3.10 -25.59 -7.25
CA PHE A 126 2.31 -25.83 -6.04
C PHE A 126 0.85 -25.43 -6.27
N LYS A 127 0.02 -26.44 -6.52
CA LYS A 127 -1.44 -26.30 -6.52
C LYS A 127 -1.92 -25.68 -5.19
N GLU A 128 -1.23 -26.00 -4.10
CA GLU A 128 -1.45 -25.45 -2.77
C GLU A 128 -1.24 -23.94 -2.74
N LEU A 129 -0.14 -23.42 -3.31
CA LEU A 129 0.14 -21.98 -3.37
C LEU A 129 -0.93 -21.22 -4.16
N ARG A 130 -1.33 -21.77 -5.31
CA ARG A 130 -2.43 -21.20 -6.11
C ARG A 130 -3.73 -21.14 -5.31
N ASN A 131 -4.06 -22.23 -4.62
CA ASN A 131 -5.29 -22.29 -3.82
C ASN A 131 -5.24 -21.34 -2.62
N THR A 132 -4.09 -21.17 -1.96
CA THR A 132 -3.95 -20.26 -0.82
C THR A 132 -3.99 -18.80 -1.25
N LEU A 133 -3.55 -18.44 -2.47
CA LEU A 133 -3.63 -17.06 -2.99
C LEU A 133 -5.04 -16.48 -3.02
N PHE A 134 -6.10 -17.31 -3.05
CA PHE A 134 -7.48 -16.82 -2.93
C PHE A 134 -7.75 -16.05 -1.64
N ILE A 135 -7.02 -16.34 -0.55
CA ILE A 135 -7.11 -15.61 0.72
C ILE A 135 -6.79 -14.11 0.51
N GLY A 136 -5.94 -13.77 -0.46
CA GLY A 136 -5.60 -12.38 -0.76
C GLY A 136 -6.80 -11.53 -1.19
N TYR A 137 -7.82 -12.11 -1.83
CA TYR A 137 -9.03 -11.36 -2.20
C TYR A 137 -9.88 -10.94 -1.00
N LEU A 138 -9.65 -11.50 0.19
CA LEU A 138 -10.33 -11.05 1.40
C LEU A 138 -9.94 -9.61 1.78
N VAL A 139 -8.72 -9.16 1.44
CA VAL A 139 -8.26 -7.80 1.74
C VAL A 139 -9.17 -6.74 1.10
N PRO A 140 -9.36 -6.67 -0.23
CA PRO A 140 -10.25 -5.67 -0.83
C PRO A 140 -11.72 -5.87 -0.43
N ILE A 141 -12.17 -7.10 -0.13
CA ILE A 141 -13.55 -7.34 0.33
C ILE A 141 -13.77 -6.71 1.71
N ILE A 142 -12.91 -7.02 2.68
CA ILE A 142 -13.05 -6.55 4.06
C ILE A 142 -12.83 -5.05 4.14
N PHE A 143 -11.70 -4.57 3.63
CA PHE A 143 -11.37 -3.15 3.71
C PHE A 143 -12.28 -2.31 2.81
N GLY A 144 -12.63 -2.80 1.61
CA GLY A 144 -13.58 -2.11 0.74
C GLY A 144 -14.96 -1.95 1.37
N ALA A 145 -15.50 -2.99 2.02
CA ALA A 145 -16.79 -2.89 2.71
C ALA A 145 -16.75 -1.90 3.89
N LEU A 146 -15.67 -1.90 4.68
CA LEU A 146 -15.51 -0.98 5.80
C LEU A 146 -15.46 0.49 5.35
N TYR A 147 -14.68 0.77 4.31
CA TYR A 147 -14.46 2.14 3.83
C TYR A 147 -15.60 2.70 2.97
N LEU A 148 -16.36 1.84 2.26
CA LEU A 148 -17.51 2.28 1.46
C LEU A 148 -18.77 2.56 2.28
N THR A 149 -18.81 2.12 3.54
CA THR A 149 -19.99 2.29 4.41
C THR A 149 -19.90 3.50 5.32
N ASP A 150 -18.73 3.74 5.92
CA ASP A 150 -18.48 4.86 6.82
C ASP A 150 -16.99 5.25 6.77
N PHE A 151 -16.64 6.08 5.78
CA PHE A 151 -15.25 6.51 5.59
C PHE A 151 -14.75 7.30 6.79
N SER A 152 -15.50 8.31 7.26
CA SER A 152 -15.08 9.18 8.35
C SER A 152 -14.89 8.38 9.65
N GLY A 153 -15.78 7.43 9.98
CA GLY A 153 -15.61 6.54 11.11
C GLY A 153 -14.42 5.57 10.96
N ALA A 154 -14.17 5.06 9.75
CA ALA A 154 -12.98 4.25 9.46
C ALA A 154 -11.69 5.07 9.58
N PHE A 155 -11.70 6.33 9.13
CA PHE A 155 -10.58 7.26 9.22
C PHE A 155 -10.23 7.55 10.68
N VAL A 156 -11.22 7.84 11.53
CA VAL A 156 -10.99 8.04 12.98
C VAL A 156 -10.40 6.79 13.62
N LYS A 157 -11.01 5.62 13.40
CA LYS A 157 -10.51 4.34 13.97
C LYS A 157 -9.09 4.02 13.51
N PHE A 158 -8.76 4.30 12.25
CA PHE A 158 -7.40 4.14 11.75
C PHE A 158 -6.43 4.99 12.59
N HIS A 159 -6.74 6.26 12.82
CA HIS A 159 -5.88 7.15 13.60
C HIS A 159 -5.76 6.69 15.06
N GLU A 160 -6.84 6.21 15.69
CA GLU A 160 -6.80 5.67 17.05
C GLU A 160 -5.95 4.40 17.18
N ILE A 161 -5.86 3.58 16.12
CA ILE A 161 -5.03 2.36 16.11
C ILE A 161 -3.55 2.71 16.00
N PHE A 162 -3.19 3.72 15.20
CA PHE A 162 -1.80 4.04 14.88
C PHE A 162 -1.20 5.16 15.72
N PHE A 163 -2.03 6.01 16.32
CA PHE A 163 -1.59 7.17 17.10
C PHE A 163 -2.23 7.15 18.49
N ASN A 164 -1.41 7.40 19.51
CA ASN A 164 -1.83 7.48 20.92
C ASN A 164 -1.95 8.94 21.41
N ASN A 165 -2.01 9.89 20.49
CA ASN A 165 -2.06 11.32 20.74
C ASN A 165 -3.16 11.97 19.87
N GLN A 166 -3.34 13.29 19.97
CA GLN A 166 -4.36 14.04 19.22
C GLN A 166 -3.79 14.96 18.12
N LEU A 167 -2.54 14.76 17.71
CA LEU A 167 -1.89 15.60 16.69
C LEU A 167 -2.56 15.48 15.32
N TRP A 168 -3.21 14.35 15.04
CA TRP A 168 -3.94 14.07 13.81
C TRP A 168 -5.32 14.76 13.73
N GLN A 169 -5.84 15.28 14.85
CA GLN A 169 -7.10 16.03 14.85
C GLN A 169 -6.85 17.46 14.38
N LEU A 170 -6.83 17.65 13.06
CA LEU A 170 -6.53 18.93 12.42
C LEU A 170 -7.79 19.79 12.23
N ASP A 171 -7.64 21.10 12.40
CA ASP A 171 -8.72 22.08 12.19
C ASP A 171 -8.53 22.75 10.81
N PRO A 172 -9.46 22.60 9.86
CA PRO A 172 -9.32 23.19 8.53
C PRO A 172 -9.24 24.72 8.53
N SER A 173 -9.66 25.40 9.60
CA SER A 173 -9.51 26.86 9.72
C SER A 173 -8.08 27.31 10.02
N THR A 174 -7.23 26.45 10.59
CA THR A 174 -5.86 26.80 10.99
C THR A 174 -4.78 25.92 10.38
N ASP A 175 -5.10 24.66 10.07
CA ASP A 175 -4.16 23.62 9.67
C ASP A 175 -4.21 23.45 8.13
N LEU A 176 -3.07 23.68 7.47
CA LEU A 176 -2.93 23.63 6.01
C LEU A 176 -2.99 22.19 5.46
N LEU A 177 -2.43 21.23 6.19
CA LEU A 177 -2.30 19.83 5.80
C LEU A 177 -3.66 19.18 5.53
N ILE A 178 -4.68 19.46 6.36
CA ILE A 178 -6.03 18.92 6.13
C ILE A 178 -6.75 19.62 4.97
N ARG A 179 -6.40 20.87 4.66
CA ARG A 179 -6.90 21.54 3.44
C ARG A 179 -6.23 20.98 2.18
N LEU A 180 -4.93 20.67 2.23
CA LEU A 180 -4.20 20.01 1.14
C LEU A 180 -4.69 18.57 0.90
N MET A 181 -5.02 17.86 1.98
CA MET A 181 -5.44 16.46 1.94
C MET A 181 -6.80 16.30 2.62
N PRO A 182 -7.89 16.78 1.99
CA PRO A 182 -9.24 16.65 2.55
C PRO A 182 -9.72 15.18 2.49
N GLU A 183 -10.93 14.92 3.01
CA GLU A 183 -11.47 13.56 3.08
C GLU A 183 -11.47 12.84 1.72
N GLU A 184 -11.83 13.56 0.66
CA GLU A 184 -11.90 13.09 -0.73
C GLU A 184 -10.53 12.60 -1.24
N PHE A 185 -9.44 13.26 -0.83
CA PHE A 185 -8.08 12.83 -1.16
C PHE A 185 -7.81 11.43 -0.62
N PHE A 186 -8.19 11.18 0.64
CA PHE A 186 -7.95 9.89 1.27
C PHE A 186 -8.89 8.79 0.74
N ILE A 187 -10.14 9.12 0.39
CA ILE A 187 -11.05 8.19 -0.30
C ILE A 187 -10.44 7.76 -1.63
N SER A 188 -10.00 8.72 -2.44
CA SER A 188 -9.35 8.47 -3.74
C SER A 188 -8.08 7.63 -3.58
N GLY A 189 -7.25 7.96 -2.59
CA GLY A 189 -6.05 7.19 -2.25
C GLY A 189 -6.36 5.74 -1.86
N PHE A 190 -7.35 5.54 -1.00
CA PHE A 190 -7.78 4.21 -0.57
C PHE A 190 -8.26 3.34 -1.73
N ILE A 191 -9.09 3.89 -2.63
CA ILE A 191 -9.55 3.20 -3.83
C ILE A 191 -8.37 2.81 -4.73
N LYS A 192 -7.42 3.72 -4.96
CA LYS A 192 -6.22 3.43 -5.75
C LYS A 192 -5.39 2.31 -5.13
N ILE A 193 -5.21 2.30 -3.81
CA ILE A 193 -4.46 1.24 -3.10
C ILE A 193 -5.13 -0.12 -3.33
N LEU A 194 -6.46 -0.21 -3.13
CA LEU A 194 -7.19 -1.46 -3.37
C LEU A 194 -7.13 -1.90 -4.84
N ALA A 195 -7.18 -0.97 -5.79
CA ALA A 195 -7.06 -1.27 -7.21
C ALA A 195 -5.67 -1.84 -7.54
N TYR A 196 -4.58 -1.17 -7.14
CA TYR A 196 -3.21 -1.66 -7.34
C TYR A 196 -2.99 -3.04 -6.71
N TYR A 197 -3.46 -3.22 -5.48
CA TYR A 197 -3.38 -4.50 -4.77
C TYR A 197 -4.12 -5.61 -5.52
N THR A 198 -5.38 -5.36 -5.90
CA THR A 198 -6.24 -6.35 -6.55
C THR A 198 -5.72 -6.75 -7.91
N ILE A 199 -5.27 -5.77 -8.72
CA ILE A 199 -4.65 -6.02 -10.03
C ILE A 199 -3.38 -6.86 -9.86
N SER A 200 -2.53 -6.53 -8.88
CA SER A 200 -1.29 -7.26 -8.63
C SER A 200 -1.54 -8.73 -8.26
N ILE A 201 -2.48 -8.99 -7.34
CA ILE A 201 -2.88 -10.36 -6.99
C ILE A 201 -3.48 -11.08 -8.19
N PHE A 202 -4.37 -10.42 -8.94
CA PHE A 202 -5.00 -11.02 -10.11
C PHE A 202 -3.96 -11.44 -11.16
N VAL A 203 -2.98 -10.59 -11.47
CA VAL A 203 -1.88 -10.92 -12.40
C VAL A 203 -1.08 -12.11 -11.91
N ILE A 204 -0.70 -12.15 -10.63
CA ILE A 204 0.04 -13.29 -10.05
C ILE A 204 -0.78 -14.58 -10.14
N HIS A 205 -2.09 -14.49 -9.89
CA HIS A 205 -2.99 -15.62 -9.95
C HIS A 205 -3.12 -16.17 -11.38
N ILE A 206 -3.32 -15.31 -12.38
CA ILE A 206 -3.37 -15.69 -13.79
C ILE A 206 -2.05 -16.32 -14.25
N CYS A 207 -0.91 -15.73 -13.86
CA CYS A 207 0.41 -16.30 -14.16
C CYS A 207 0.57 -17.69 -13.54
N SER A 208 0.11 -17.90 -12.31
CA SER A 208 0.10 -19.20 -11.65
C SER A 208 -0.77 -20.21 -12.39
N PHE A 209 -1.98 -19.83 -12.81
CA PHE A 209 -2.89 -20.70 -13.58
C PHE A 209 -2.28 -21.12 -14.92
N TYR A 210 -1.77 -20.16 -15.71
CA TYR A 210 -1.14 -20.43 -17.00
C TYR A 210 0.05 -21.38 -16.86
N TYR A 211 0.89 -21.17 -15.85
CA TYR A 211 2.08 -21.98 -15.62
C TYR A 211 1.75 -23.44 -15.24
N VAL A 212 0.76 -23.63 -14.36
CA VAL A 212 0.28 -24.97 -13.96
C VAL A 212 -0.33 -25.71 -15.16
N ALA A 213 -1.17 -25.03 -15.96
CA ALA A 213 -1.79 -25.62 -17.15
C ALA A 213 -0.75 -26.09 -18.18
N ARG A 214 0.26 -25.24 -18.47
CA ARG A 214 1.35 -25.58 -19.41
C ARG A 214 2.18 -26.76 -18.89
N CYS A 215 2.43 -26.84 -17.58
CA CYS A 215 3.13 -27.98 -16.99
C CYS A 215 2.33 -29.28 -17.07
N SER A 216 1.02 -29.24 -16.81
CA SER A 216 0.12 -30.39 -16.96
C SER A 216 0.13 -30.94 -18.38
N SER A 217 -0.05 -30.08 -19.39
CA SER A 217 -0.04 -30.48 -20.80
C SER A 217 1.28 -31.09 -21.27
N LYS A 218 2.42 -30.68 -20.66
CA LYS A 218 3.75 -31.19 -21.00
C LYS A 218 4.02 -32.56 -20.37
N MET A 219 3.36 -32.90 -19.26
CA MET A 219 3.43 -34.23 -18.65
C MET A 219 2.57 -35.22 -19.45
N GLU A 220 1.36 -34.81 -19.80
CA GLU A 220 0.43 -35.60 -20.63
C GLU A 220 1.03 -35.95 -22.01
N LYS A 221 1.69 -34.99 -22.67
CA LYS A 221 2.45 -35.22 -23.92
C LYS A 221 3.69 -36.10 -23.76
N LYS A 222 4.18 -36.31 -22.53
CA LYS A 222 5.34 -37.17 -22.23
C LYS A 222 4.94 -38.60 -21.83
N GLY A 223 3.65 -38.93 -21.79
CA GLY A 223 3.18 -40.28 -21.47
C GLY A 223 3.50 -40.73 -20.05
N VAL A 224 3.59 -39.79 -19.10
CA VAL A 224 3.73 -40.04 -17.66
C VAL A 224 2.49 -39.55 -16.93
#